data_AF-A0A2V6HD77-F1
#
_entry.id   AF-A0A2V6HD77-F1
#
_cell.length_a   1.000
_cell.length_b   1.000
_cell.length_c   1.000
_cell.angle_alpha   90.00
_cell.angle_beta   90.00
_cell.angle_gamma   90.00
#
_symmetry.space_group_name_H-M   'P 1'
#
loop_
_entity.id
_entity.type
_entity.pdbx_description
1 polymer ?
#
loop_
_entity_poly.entity_id
_entity_poly.type
_entity_poly.pdbx_seq_one_letter_code
_entity_poly.pdbx_strand_id
1 'polypeptide(L)'
;MRRFQRGETVKEIARACGFVRSTIHGHLVAAIQCGKLLPPSRRWFFTPAQENEIAAALRQVNDGRLVDVSAFLGNKYDIGELRIFRVFASRSRVQRRR
;
A
#
# COMPACT_ATOMS: atom_id res chain seq x y z
N MET A 1 -10.89 -2.90 -9.23
CA MET A 1 -10.20 -1.68 -9.67
C MET A 1 -9.54 -1.95 -11.02
N ARG A 2 -10.30 -1.89 -12.13
CA ARG A 2 -9.80 -2.25 -13.47
C ARG A 2 -8.76 -1.25 -13.99
N ARG A 3 -8.89 0.04 -13.66
CA ARG A 3 -7.94 1.11 -14.03
C ARG A 3 -6.55 0.90 -13.44
N PHE A 4 -6.48 0.61 -12.13
CA PHE A 4 -5.22 0.28 -11.47
C PHE A 4 -4.55 -0.96 -12.04
N GLN A 5 -5.34 -1.99 -12.37
CA GLN A 5 -4.84 -3.22 -13.03
C GLN A 5 -4.30 -2.96 -14.45
N ARG A 6 -4.69 -1.85 -15.09
CA ARG A 6 -4.17 -1.41 -16.39
C ARG A 6 -2.90 -0.55 -16.28
N GLY A 7 -2.39 -0.34 -15.07
CA GLY A 7 -1.18 0.45 -14.82
C GLY A 7 -1.42 1.93 -14.54
N GLU A 8 -2.67 2.39 -14.45
CA GLU A 8 -2.96 3.77 -14.04
C GLU A 8 -2.56 3.98 -12.56
N THR A 9 -1.89 5.09 -12.29
CA THR A 9 -1.46 5.48 -10.95
C THR A 9 -2.64 5.94 -10.09
N VAL A 10 -2.47 5.93 -8.76
CA VAL A 10 -3.49 6.44 -7.82
C VAL A 10 -3.88 7.89 -8.14
N LYS A 11 -2.92 8.73 -8.53
CA LYS A 11 -3.15 10.13 -8.90
C LYS A 11 -4.00 10.25 -10.16
N GLU A 12 -3.72 9.45 -11.19
CA GLU A 12 -4.49 9.44 -12.44
C GLU A 12 -5.91 8.94 -12.20
N ILE A 13 -6.07 7.86 -11.43
CA ILE A 13 -7.39 7.33 -11.10
C ILE A 13 -8.20 8.33 -10.28
N ALA A 14 -7.57 8.97 -9.29
CA ALA A 14 -8.21 10.01 -8.47
C ALA A 14 -8.73 11.14 -9.37
N ARG A 15 -7.88 11.67 -10.25
CA ARG A 15 -8.24 12.73 -11.20
C ARG A 15 -9.37 12.27 -12.14
N ALA A 16 -9.23 11.09 -12.74
CA ALA A 16 -10.15 10.59 -13.75
C ALA A 16 -11.47 10.06 -13.17
N CYS A 17 -11.60 9.93 -11.85
CA CYS A 17 -12.82 9.57 -11.16
C CYS A 17 -13.42 10.72 -10.32
N GLY A 18 -12.77 11.89 -10.27
CA GLY A 18 -13.22 13.01 -9.44
C GLY A 18 -13.10 12.77 -7.93
N PHE A 19 -12.16 11.90 -7.51
CA PHE A 19 -11.94 11.56 -6.11
C PHE A 19 -10.62 12.11 -5.59
N VAL A 20 -10.51 12.22 -4.26
CA VAL A 20 -9.23 12.44 -3.60
C VAL A 20 -8.42 11.15 -3.51
N ARG A 21 -7.08 11.27 -3.45
CA ARG A 21 -6.16 10.11 -3.39
C ARG A 21 -6.49 9.16 -2.24
N SER A 22 -6.86 9.70 -1.07
CA SER A 22 -7.21 8.90 0.11
C SER A 22 -8.37 7.93 -0.15
N THR A 23 -9.39 8.35 -0.91
CA THR A 23 -10.52 7.50 -1.32
C THR A 23 -10.05 6.35 -2.19
N ILE A 24 -9.17 6.62 -3.15
CA ILE A 24 -8.61 5.57 -4.03
C ILE A 24 -7.76 4.58 -3.21
N HIS A 25 -6.92 5.06 -2.28
CA HIS A 25 -6.20 4.17 -1.36
C HIS A 25 -7.14 3.31 -0.52
N GLY A 26 -8.24 3.87 -0.02
CA GLY A 26 -9.27 3.12 0.72
C GLY A 26 -9.85 1.97 -0.10
N HIS A 27 -10.20 2.22 -1.37
CA HIS A 27 -10.70 1.17 -2.26
C HIS A 27 -9.65 0.11 -2.60
N LEU A 28 -8.38 0.50 -2.75
CA LEU A 28 -7.28 -0.44 -2.99
C LEU A 28 -7.04 -1.34 -1.78
N VAL A 29 -7.05 -0.77 -0.57
CA VAL A 29 -6.99 -1.52 0.69
C VAL A 29 -8.13 -2.53 0.78
N ALA A 30 -9.37 -2.11 0.53
CA ALA A 30 -10.53 -3.00 0.55
C ALA A 30 -10.39 -4.12 -0.51
N ALA A 31 -9.91 -3.82 -1.71
CA ALA A 31 -9.68 -4.81 -2.75
C ALA A 31 -8.64 -5.87 -2.34
N ILE A 32 -7.57 -5.46 -1.65
CA ILE A 32 -6.58 -6.39 -1.10
C ILE A 32 -7.21 -7.23 0.01
N GLN A 33 -7.93 -6.61 0.95
CA GLN A 33 -8.60 -7.30 2.06
C GLN A 33 -9.65 -8.32 1.60
N CYS A 34 -10.36 -8.04 0.50
CA CYS A 34 -11.29 -8.97 -0.13
C CYS A 34 -10.62 -10.01 -1.05
N GLY A 35 -9.30 -9.95 -1.25
CA GLY A 35 -8.56 -10.87 -2.12
C GLY A 35 -8.74 -10.65 -3.61
N LYS A 36 -9.31 -9.52 -4.01
CA LYS A 36 -9.37 -9.07 -5.41
C LYS A 36 -8.02 -8.57 -5.92
N LEU A 37 -7.12 -8.20 -5.00
CA LEU A 37 -5.70 -7.95 -5.26
C LEU A 37 -4.88 -8.91 -4.39
N LEU A 38 -4.13 -9.79 -5.04
CA LEU A 38 -3.35 -10.85 -4.39
C LEU A 38 -1.92 -10.38 -4.11
N PRO A 39 -1.16 -11.04 -3.21
CA PRO A 39 0.21 -10.65 -2.88
C PRO A 39 1.15 -10.41 -4.08
N PRO A 40 1.08 -11.14 -5.21
CA PRO A 40 1.90 -10.84 -6.39
C PRO A 40 1.66 -9.44 -6.97
N SER A 41 0.45 -8.89 -6.81
CA SER A 41 0.09 -7.52 -7.24
C SER A 41 0.79 -6.43 -6.43
N ARG A 42 1.47 -6.76 -5.32
CA ARG A 42 2.24 -5.80 -4.51
C ARG A 42 3.33 -5.11 -5.33
N ARG A 43 3.91 -5.81 -6.33
CA ARG A 43 4.91 -5.24 -7.26
C ARG A 43 4.37 -4.11 -8.13
N TRP A 44 3.05 -3.94 -8.22
CA TRP A 44 2.43 -2.80 -8.92
C TRP A 44 2.45 -1.51 -8.10
N PHE A 45 2.74 -1.61 -6.80
CA PHE A 45 2.76 -0.46 -5.88
C PHE A 45 4.18 -0.04 -5.50
N PHE A 46 5.08 -1.02 -5.34
CA PHE A 46 6.41 -0.79 -4.79
C PHE A 46 7.46 -1.52 -5.62
N THR A 47 8.57 -0.83 -5.87
CA THR A 47 9.80 -1.49 -6.31
C THR A 47 10.43 -2.28 -5.15
N PRO A 48 11.31 -3.27 -5.43
CA PRO A 48 11.99 -4.01 -4.36
C PRO A 48 12.76 -3.12 -3.39
N ALA A 49 13.35 -2.02 -3.87
CA ALA A 49 14.05 -1.05 -3.03
C ALA A 49 13.10 -0.34 -2.06
N GLN A 50 11.96 0.16 -2.58
CA GLN A 50 10.92 0.78 -1.75
C GLN A 50 10.35 -0.22 -0.74
N GLU A 51 10.17 -1.49 -1.14
CA GLU A 51 9.68 -2.49 -0.21
C GLU A 51 10.61 -2.71 0.98
N ASN A 52 11.92 -2.76 0.72
CA ASN A 52 12.94 -2.91 1.75
C ASN A 52 13.01 -1.70 2.67
N GLU A 53 12.96 -0.49 2.12
CA GLU A 53 12.96 0.76 2.87
C GLU A 53 11.75 0.83 3.82
N ILE A 54 10.54 0.60 3.30
CA ILE A 54 9.31 0.61 4.10
C ILE A 54 9.31 -0.52 5.14
N ALA A 55 9.77 -1.73 4.78
CA ALA A 55 9.87 -2.84 5.71
C ALA A 55 10.83 -2.54 6.87
N ALA A 56 11.96 -1.88 6.59
CA ALA A 56 12.93 -1.50 7.60
C ALA A 56 12.36 -0.44 8.54
N ALA A 57 11.69 0.59 8.01
CA ALA A 57 11.05 1.62 8.82
C ALA A 57 9.95 1.05 9.73
N LEU A 58 9.10 0.16 9.20
CA LEU A 58 8.06 -0.52 10.00
C LEU A 58 8.62 -1.39 11.14
N ARG A 59 9.86 -1.88 11.04
CA ARG A 59 10.52 -2.63 12.13
C ARG A 59 11.14 -1.71 13.18
N GLN A 60 11.53 -0.49 12.79
CA GLN A 60 12.17 0.47 13.70
C GLN A 60 11.15 1.29 14.51
N VAL A 61 9.97 1.54 13.95
CA VAL A 61 8.91 2.30 14.64
C VAL A 61 8.11 1.38 15.57
N ASN A 62 8.35 1.51 16.88
CA ASN A 62 7.88 0.60 17.93
C ASN A 62 6.34 0.46 17.99
N ASP A 63 5.59 1.54 17.78
CA ASP A 63 4.12 1.54 17.82
C ASP A 63 3.46 1.22 16.46
N GLY A 64 4.26 1.12 15.39
CA GLY A 64 3.76 0.81 14.03
C GLY A 64 2.73 1.81 13.48
N ARG A 65 2.60 3.00 14.08
CA ARG A 65 1.73 4.07 13.61
C ARG A 65 2.25 4.59 12.27
N LEU A 66 1.38 4.59 11.27
CA LEU A 66 1.77 4.94 9.90
C LEU A 66 2.26 6.39 9.76
N VAL A 67 1.80 7.29 10.63
CA VAL A 67 2.26 8.69 10.66
C VAL A 67 3.72 8.76 11.09
N ASP A 68 4.09 8.04 12.14
CA ASP A 68 5.46 8.01 12.64
C ASP A 68 6.40 7.32 11.64
N VAL A 69 5.92 6.28 10.95
CA VAL A 69 6.64 5.63 9.84
C VAL A 69 6.84 6.58 8.66
N SER A 70 5.81 7.35 8.29
CA SER A 70 5.92 8.35 7.22
C SER A 70 6.93 9.44 7.57
N ALA A 71 6.88 9.95 8.82
CA ALA A 71 7.83 10.93 9.32
C ALA A 71 9.27 10.38 9.34
N PHE A 72 9.48 9.14 9.80
CA PHE A 72 10.78 8.46 9.79
C PHE A 72 11.34 8.31 8.37
N LEU A 73 10.47 8.10 7.38
CA LEU A 73 10.84 8.01 5.96
C LEU A 73 10.98 9.39 5.28
N GLY A 74 10.92 10.50 6.04
CA GLY A 74 11.01 11.85 5.50
C GLY A 74 9.80 12.28 4.67
N ASN A 75 8.62 11.75 4.99
CA ASN A 75 7.35 12.01 4.28
C ASN A 75 7.37 11.64 2.79
N LYS A 76 8.26 10.73 2.38
CA LYS A 76 8.37 10.25 0.99
C LYS A 76 7.14 9.46 0.51
N TYR A 77 6.41 8.84 1.44
CA TYR A 77 5.29 7.95 1.15
C TYR A 77 4.00 8.48 1.77
N ASP A 78 2.91 8.44 0.99
CA ASP A 78 1.58 8.77 1.47
C ASP A 78 1.13 7.73 2.52
N ILE A 79 0.36 8.17 3.54
CA ILE A 79 -0.19 7.27 4.56
C ILE A 79 -1.02 6.11 3.95
N GLY A 80 -1.67 6.38 2.81
CA GLY A 80 -2.42 5.37 2.06
C GLY A 80 -1.53 4.27 1.48
N GLU A 81 -0.33 4.60 1.02
CA GLU A 81 0.65 3.63 0.50
C GLU A 81 1.19 2.75 1.63
N LEU A 82 1.57 3.36 2.75
CA LEU A 82 2.03 2.62 3.92
C LEU A 82 0.95 1.67 4.46
N ARG A 83 -0.33 2.08 4.38
CA ARG A 83 -1.47 1.21 4.73
C ARG A 83 -1.60 0.03 3.76
N ILE A 84 -1.48 0.26 2.45
CA ILE A 84 -1.50 -0.80 1.43
C ILE A 84 -0.39 -1.81 1.69
N PHE A 85 0.83 -1.34 1.93
CA PHE A 85 1.97 -2.18 2.27
C PHE A 85 1.68 -3.09 3.47
N ARG A 86 1.14 -2.51 4.56
CA ARG A 86 0.81 -3.23 5.78
C ARG A 86 -0.21 -4.35 5.54
N VAL A 87 -1.23 -4.09 4.73
CA VAL A 87 -2.28 -5.07 4.42
C VAL A 87 -1.74 -6.22 3.54
N PHE A 88 -0.85 -5.92 2.60
CA PHE A 88 -0.14 -6.98 1.87
C PHE A 88 0.73 -7.83 2.80
N ALA A 89 1.50 -7.21 3.69
CA ALA A 89 2.36 -7.91 4.64
C ALA A 89 1.56 -8.83 5.58
N SER A 90 0.39 -8.39 6.06
CA SER A 90 -0.48 -9.23 6.89
C SER A 90 -1.05 -10.42 6.12
N ARG A 91 -1.45 -10.24 4.86
CA ARG A 91 -1.97 -11.35 4.02
C ARG A 91 -0.89 -12.37 3.67
N SER A 92 0.33 -11.94 3.36
CA SER A 92 1.44 -12.86 3.08
C SER A 92 1.79 -13.74 4.29
N ARG A 93 1.65 -13.24 5.53
CA ARG A 93 1.83 -14.05 6.76
C ARG A 93 0.71 -15.07 6.95
N VAL A 94 -0.54 -14.70 6.65
CA VAL A 94 -1.69 -15.61 6.75
C VAL A 94 -1.61 -16.73 5.70
N GLN A 95 -1.11 -16.42 4.50
CA GLN A 95 -1.04 -17.38 3.38
C GLN A 95 0.11 -18.38 3.48
N ARG A 96 1.14 -18.12 4.31
CA ARG A 96 2.20 -19.10 4.65
C ARG A 96 1.82 -20.08 5.77
N ARG A 97 0.66 -19.89 6.40
CA ARG A 97 0.14 -20.74 7.49
C ARG A 97 -1.00 -21.67 7.07
N ARG A 98 -1.32 -21.70 5.78
CA ARG A 98 -2.25 -22.65 5.15
C ARG A 98 -1.47 -23.49 4.15
#